data_AF-A0A1G7HFT4-F1
#
_entry.id   AF-A0A1G7HFT4-F1
#
_cell.length_a   1.000
_cell.length_b   1.000
_cell.length_c   1.000
_cell.angle_alpha   90.00
_cell.angle_beta   90.00
_cell.angle_gamma   90.00
#
_symmetry.space_group_name_H-M   'P 1'
#
loop_
_entity.id
_entity.type
_entity.pdbx_description
1 polymer ?
#
loop_
_entity_poly.entity_id
_entity_poly.type
_entity_poly.pdbx_seq_one_letter_code
_entity_poly.pdbx_strand_id
1 'polypeptide(L)'
;MKNILLITFLLISTFTNAQKAPKVFTDTFEDGKLTYSYYIDNETSEMVKHGNFKYEKKLTSERTNGTLTNLITGNFKDGLRDGTFQYNIKTKDYPNYVGTYTTKITSATLTYSNGLPNGIWKVSSSWRTRDYNYRLEKYTWSKYSDYSTEYAETNFKNGIATGKTKFKNAEDKEGVSFTLSPEGFMVGKYLFKDTYDIFDLEFNSQGILVKTIIRDKSGNVESKNFANVEMVEIANQYMRKKITNKDLLSQKIKIDTVNNGLSFLDYNYIFEKDIFLFREIGGDKTISEYSSRLDRVYKRFFEVKKSY
;
A
#
# COMPACT_ATOMS: atom_id res chain seq x y z
N MET A 1 47.09 -16.16 -59.52
CA MET A 1 46.83 -14.91 -58.78
C MET A 1 45.34 -14.87 -58.47
N LYS A 2 44.94 -15.32 -57.28
CA LYS A 2 44.43 -14.47 -56.19
C LYS A 2 43.42 -13.43 -56.70
N ASN A 3 42.13 -13.73 -56.53
CA ASN A 3 41.18 -12.77 -55.99
C ASN A 3 40.23 -13.52 -55.05
N ILE A 4 40.22 -13.01 -53.82
CA ILE A 4 39.61 -13.56 -52.62
C ILE A 4 38.14 -13.15 -52.63
N LEU A 5 37.21 -14.10 -52.65
CA LEU A 5 35.81 -13.86 -52.35
C LEU A 5 35.56 -14.26 -50.90
N LEU A 6 35.66 -13.28 -50.00
CA LEU A 6 35.35 -13.44 -48.58
C LEU A 6 33.82 -13.31 -48.42
N ILE A 7 33.11 -14.44 -48.39
CA ILE A 7 31.70 -14.46 -47.98
C ILE A 7 31.67 -14.67 -46.47
N THR A 8 31.57 -13.57 -45.73
CA THR A 8 31.31 -13.56 -44.31
C THR A 8 29.85 -13.98 -44.08
N PHE A 9 29.62 -15.26 -43.80
CA PHE A 9 28.33 -15.74 -43.30
C PHE A 9 28.17 -15.20 -41.87
N LEU A 10 27.44 -14.09 -41.74
CA LEU A 10 26.95 -13.58 -40.46
C LEU A 10 26.00 -14.64 -39.89
N LEU A 11 26.53 -15.51 -39.04
CA LEU A 11 25.79 -16.26 -38.03
C LEU A 11 25.17 -15.23 -37.07
N ILE A 12 24.06 -14.63 -37.49
CA ILE A 12 23.12 -14.06 -36.54
C ILE A 12 22.51 -15.28 -35.87
N SER A 13 23.10 -15.69 -34.75
CA SER A 13 22.44 -16.51 -33.76
C SER A 13 21.23 -15.70 -33.29
N THR A 14 20.12 -15.83 -34.01
CA THR A 14 18.81 -15.51 -33.47
C THR A 14 18.64 -16.49 -32.32
N PHE A 15 19.07 -16.08 -31.12
CA PHE A 15 18.51 -16.57 -29.88
C PHE A 15 17.05 -16.13 -29.90
N THR A 16 16.24 -16.83 -30.70
CA THR A 16 14.83 -16.93 -30.43
C THR A 16 14.77 -17.65 -29.10
N ASN A 17 14.75 -16.88 -28.01
CA ASN A 17 14.10 -17.31 -26.79
C ASN A 17 12.67 -17.60 -27.20
N ALA A 18 12.44 -18.81 -27.72
CA ALA A 18 11.11 -19.36 -27.90
C ALA A 18 10.52 -19.35 -26.50
N GLN A 19 9.74 -18.31 -26.20
CA GLN A 19 9.06 -18.14 -24.93
C GLN A 19 8.23 -19.41 -24.77
N LYS A 20 8.69 -20.32 -23.90
CA LYS A 20 8.04 -21.62 -23.70
C LYS A 20 6.57 -21.32 -23.41
N ALA A 21 5.67 -21.92 -24.20
CA ALA A 21 4.24 -21.71 -24.00
C ALA A 21 3.91 -21.99 -22.52
N PRO A 22 3.36 -21.02 -21.78
CA PRO A 22 3.16 -21.18 -20.36
C PRO A 22 2.19 -22.32 -20.09
N LYS A 23 2.56 -23.18 -19.15
CA LYS A 23 1.68 -24.22 -18.60
C LYS A 23 0.72 -23.57 -17.61
N VAL A 24 -0.42 -24.22 -17.34
CA VAL A 24 -1.41 -23.74 -16.37
C VAL A 24 -1.43 -24.68 -15.17
N PHE A 25 -1.34 -24.11 -13.97
CA PHE A 25 -1.56 -24.80 -12.71
C PHE A 25 -2.92 -24.39 -12.14
N THR A 26 -3.63 -25.33 -11.52
CA THR A 26 -4.91 -25.08 -10.84
C THR A 26 -4.97 -25.93 -9.59
N ASP A 27 -5.30 -25.31 -8.46
CA ASP A 27 -5.38 -25.99 -7.17
C ASP A 27 -6.39 -25.32 -6.24
N THR A 28 -6.76 -26.02 -5.18
CA THR A 28 -7.55 -25.49 -4.07
C THR A 28 -6.61 -24.86 -3.04
N PHE A 29 -6.83 -23.59 -2.73
CA PHE A 29 -6.06 -22.84 -1.74
C PHE A 29 -7.00 -22.05 -0.84
N GLU A 30 -6.94 -22.28 0.47
CA GLU A 30 -7.80 -21.63 1.48
C GLU A 30 -9.29 -21.59 1.08
N ASP A 31 -9.90 -22.73 0.76
CA ASP A 31 -11.29 -22.87 0.28
C ASP A 31 -11.62 -22.08 -1.01
N GLY A 32 -10.60 -21.59 -1.70
CA GLY A 32 -10.71 -20.92 -2.99
C GLY A 32 -10.02 -21.73 -4.09
N LYS A 33 -10.26 -21.32 -5.33
CA LYS A 33 -9.59 -21.86 -6.51
C LYS A 33 -8.48 -20.91 -6.94
N LEU A 34 -7.25 -21.41 -6.90
CA LEU A 34 -6.06 -20.74 -7.42
C LEU A 34 -5.79 -21.23 -8.85
N THR A 35 -5.42 -20.33 -9.76
CA THR A 35 -5.06 -20.66 -11.13
C THR A 35 -4.00 -19.71 -11.63
N TYR A 36 -2.87 -20.23 -12.12
CA TYR A 36 -1.80 -19.39 -12.66
C TYR A 36 -1.06 -20.06 -13.82
N SER A 37 -0.50 -19.21 -14.67
CA SER A 37 0.41 -19.60 -15.73
C SER A 37 1.84 -19.70 -15.21
N TYR A 38 2.63 -20.68 -15.67
CA TYR A 38 4.01 -20.91 -15.24
C TYR A 38 4.88 -21.54 -16.33
N TYR A 39 6.20 -21.45 -16.17
CA TYR A 39 7.17 -22.29 -16.87
C TYR A 39 8.02 -23.08 -15.85
N ILE A 40 8.68 -24.14 -16.31
CA ILE A 40 9.69 -24.84 -15.50
C ILE A 40 11.05 -24.22 -15.80
N ASP A 41 11.69 -23.71 -14.76
CA ASP A 41 13.08 -23.28 -14.84
C ASP A 41 13.98 -24.49 -15.08
N ASN A 42 14.86 -24.43 -16.08
CA ASN A 42 15.68 -25.58 -16.44
C ASN A 42 16.86 -25.82 -15.49
N GLU A 43 17.29 -24.79 -14.77
CA GLU A 43 18.43 -24.86 -13.85
C GLU A 43 17.96 -25.34 -12.48
N THR A 44 16.85 -24.79 -11.98
CA THR A 44 16.33 -25.12 -10.64
C THR A 44 15.26 -26.21 -10.65
N SER A 45 14.69 -26.53 -11.82
CA SER A 45 13.49 -27.37 -11.97
C SER A 45 12.25 -26.85 -11.24
N GLU A 46 12.26 -25.59 -10.79
CA GLU A 46 11.15 -24.98 -10.07
C GLU A 46 10.06 -24.47 -11.03
N MET A 47 8.82 -24.42 -10.53
CA MET A 47 7.72 -23.77 -11.21
C MET A 47 7.81 -22.25 -11.01
N VAL A 48 8.09 -21.53 -12.09
CA VAL A 48 8.16 -20.06 -12.07
C VAL A 48 6.88 -19.47 -12.66
N LYS A 49 6.12 -18.75 -11.84
CA LYS A 49 4.87 -18.07 -12.26
C LYS A 49 5.18 -17.06 -13.38
N HIS A 50 4.48 -17.16 -14.50
CA HIS A 50 4.67 -16.29 -15.66
C HIS A 50 3.37 -16.24 -16.48
N GLY A 51 2.79 -15.04 -16.61
CA GLY A 51 1.50 -14.79 -17.26
C GLY A 51 0.35 -14.63 -16.27
N ASN A 52 -0.86 -14.98 -16.70
CA ASN A 52 -2.10 -14.69 -15.98
C ASN A 52 -2.17 -15.41 -14.63
N PHE A 53 -2.73 -14.70 -13.65
CA PHE A 53 -3.08 -15.19 -12.32
C PHE A 53 -4.54 -14.92 -12.01
N LYS A 54 -5.20 -15.88 -11.35
CA LYS A 54 -6.54 -15.75 -10.81
C LYS A 54 -6.67 -16.52 -9.49
N TYR A 55 -7.33 -15.91 -8.51
CA TYR A 55 -7.83 -16.55 -7.31
C TYR A 55 -9.32 -16.22 -7.15
N GLU A 56 -10.14 -17.24 -6.88
CA GLU A 56 -11.58 -17.09 -6.67
C GLU A 56 -12.03 -17.91 -5.46
N LYS A 57 -12.53 -17.24 -4.42
CA LYS A 57 -13.15 -17.87 -3.25
C LYS A 57 -14.61 -17.46 -3.17
N LYS A 58 -15.49 -18.42 -2.97
CA LYS A 58 -16.93 -18.20 -2.75
C LYS A 58 -17.38 -19.03 -1.57
N LEU A 59 -17.84 -18.37 -0.51
CA LEU A 59 -18.38 -19.04 0.67
C LEU A 59 -19.81 -18.56 0.94
N THR A 60 -20.58 -19.45 1.54
CA THR A 60 -21.93 -19.15 2.06
C THR A 60 -21.97 -19.51 3.54
N SER A 61 -22.50 -18.60 4.35
CA SER A 61 -22.77 -18.83 5.78
C SER A 61 -23.96 -19.76 5.92
N GLU A 62 -23.76 -20.93 6.54
CA GLU A 62 -24.82 -21.89 6.82
C GLU A 62 -25.93 -21.31 7.71
N ARG A 63 -25.56 -20.38 8.62
CA ARG A 63 -26.49 -19.80 9.59
C ARG A 63 -27.41 -18.74 8.99
N THR A 64 -26.91 -17.96 8.03
CA THR A 64 -27.60 -16.75 7.56
C THR A 64 -27.84 -16.69 6.06
N ASN A 65 -27.33 -17.68 5.30
CA ASN A 65 -27.22 -17.62 3.84
C ASN A 65 -26.48 -16.38 3.34
N GLY A 66 -25.67 -15.75 4.20
CA GLY A 66 -24.78 -14.67 3.82
C GLY A 66 -23.67 -15.16 2.91
N THR A 67 -23.13 -14.31 2.05
CA THR A 67 -22.14 -14.71 1.04
C THR A 67 -20.84 -13.93 1.18
N LEU A 68 -19.72 -14.57 0.85
CA LEU A 68 -18.41 -13.99 0.66
C LEU A 68 -17.93 -14.34 -0.74
N THR A 69 -17.41 -13.37 -1.49
CA THR A 69 -16.74 -13.57 -2.77
C THR A 69 -15.44 -12.79 -2.77
N ASN A 70 -14.32 -13.49 -2.95
CA ASN A 70 -13.01 -12.88 -3.18
C ASN A 70 -12.57 -13.23 -4.59
N LEU A 71 -12.34 -12.23 -5.43
CA LEU A 71 -11.75 -12.38 -6.75
C LEU A 71 -10.48 -11.56 -6.81
N ILE A 72 -9.37 -12.21 -7.13
CA ILE A 72 -8.08 -11.57 -7.34
C ILE A 72 -7.59 -11.97 -8.73
N THR A 73 -7.16 -11.00 -9.52
CA THR A 73 -6.57 -11.24 -10.85
C THR A 73 -5.32 -10.40 -11.01
N GLY A 74 -4.39 -10.88 -11.83
CA GLY A 74 -3.15 -10.17 -12.09
C GLY A 74 -2.26 -10.90 -13.08
N ASN A 75 -1.02 -10.46 -13.19
CA ASN A 75 -0.01 -11.08 -14.03
C ASN A 75 1.31 -11.24 -13.28
N PHE A 76 2.01 -12.33 -13.59
CA PHE A 76 3.38 -12.53 -13.18
C PHE A 76 4.32 -12.41 -14.37
N LYS A 77 5.53 -11.94 -14.10
CA LYS A 77 6.66 -12.03 -14.99
C LYS A 77 7.83 -12.58 -14.20
N ASP A 78 8.29 -13.76 -14.58
CA ASP A 78 9.47 -14.43 -14.03
C ASP A 78 9.41 -14.55 -12.49
N GLY A 79 8.27 -15.02 -11.99
CA GLY A 79 7.99 -15.21 -10.56
C GLY A 79 7.56 -13.95 -9.82
N LEU A 80 7.59 -12.78 -10.45
CA LEU A 80 7.33 -11.49 -9.83
C LEU A 80 6.00 -10.90 -10.29
N ARG A 81 5.30 -10.18 -9.40
CA ARG A 81 4.10 -9.41 -9.76
C ARG A 81 4.48 -8.35 -10.79
N ASP A 82 3.75 -8.31 -11.89
CA ASP A 82 4.01 -7.36 -12.98
C ASP A 82 2.70 -6.90 -13.62
N GLY A 83 2.57 -5.59 -13.84
CA GLY A 83 1.33 -4.97 -14.28
C GLY A 83 0.30 -4.82 -13.16
N THR A 84 -0.99 -4.88 -13.52
CA THR A 84 -2.09 -4.56 -12.61
C THR A 84 -2.63 -5.81 -11.91
N PHE A 85 -2.64 -5.78 -10.58
CA PHE A 85 -3.40 -6.69 -9.73
C PHE A 85 -4.71 -6.05 -9.29
N GLN A 86 -5.82 -6.74 -9.55
CA GLN A 86 -7.16 -6.31 -9.18
C GLN A 86 -7.72 -7.21 -8.10
N TYR A 87 -8.34 -6.59 -7.09
CA TYR A 87 -8.99 -7.28 -5.99
C TYR A 87 -10.43 -6.82 -5.93
N ASN A 88 -11.36 -7.77 -5.87
CA ASN A 88 -12.78 -7.51 -5.72
C ASN A 88 -13.34 -8.44 -4.64
N ILE A 89 -13.69 -7.84 -3.51
CA ILE A 89 -14.18 -8.55 -2.33
C ILE A 89 -15.59 -8.07 -2.06
N LYS A 90 -16.54 -9.00 -2.04
CA LYS A 90 -17.94 -8.72 -1.76
C LYS A 90 -18.41 -9.61 -0.64
N THR A 91 -19.01 -9.02 0.38
CA THR A 91 -19.77 -9.75 1.39
C THR A 91 -21.20 -9.26 1.41
N LYS A 92 -22.12 -10.19 1.66
CA LYS A 92 -23.52 -9.89 1.98
C LYS A 92 -23.87 -10.64 3.25
N ASP A 93 -24.13 -9.91 4.32
CA ASP A 93 -24.48 -10.48 5.63
C ASP A 93 -23.59 -11.65 6.05
N TYR A 94 -22.29 -11.54 5.77
CA TYR A 94 -21.32 -12.56 6.14
C TYR A 94 -20.82 -12.28 7.56
N PRO A 95 -20.69 -13.29 8.42
CA PRO A 95 -20.26 -13.09 9.80
C PRO A 95 -18.89 -12.42 9.85
N ASN A 96 -18.71 -11.51 10.81
CA ASN A 96 -17.42 -10.90 11.14
C ASN A 96 -16.94 -11.35 12.53
N TYR A 97 -15.71 -10.96 12.87
CA TYR A 97 -15.06 -11.35 14.13
C TYR A 97 -15.70 -10.72 15.38
N VAL A 98 -16.49 -9.66 15.25
CA VAL A 98 -17.19 -8.99 16.37
C VAL A 98 -18.59 -9.54 16.63
N GLY A 99 -18.97 -10.64 15.98
CA GLY A 99 -20.27 -11.31 16.18
C GLY A 99 -21.44 -10.65 15.45
N THR A 100 -21.18 -9.68 14.57
CA THR A 100 -22.20 -9.08 13.70
C THR A 100 -22.03 -9.55 12.25
N TYR A 101 -22.89 -9.10 11.35
CA TYR A 101 -22.87 -9.51 9.95
C TYR A 101 -22.62 -8.31 9.06
N THR A 102 -21.66 -8.46 8.15
CA THR A 102 -21.16 -7.36 7.33
C THR A 102 -21.61 -7.52 5.88
N THR A 103 -22.20 -6.45 5.34
CA THR A 103 -22.35 -6.28 3.89
C THR A 103 -21.32 -5.25 3.43
N LYS A 104 -20.34 -5.69 2.63
CA LYS A 104 -19.15 -4.91 2.26
C LYS A 104 -18.80 -5.11 0.80
N ILE A 105 -18.31 -4.06 0.17
CA ILE A 105 -17.65 -4.12 -1.13
C ILE A 105 -16.28 -3.47 -0.96
N THR A 106 -15.22 -4.19 -1.30
CA THR A 106 -13.86 -3.66 -1.38
C THR A 106 -13.30 -3.88 -2.77
N SER A 107 -12.76 -2.84 -3.36
CA SER A 107 -12.06 -2.90 -4.63
C SER A 107 -10.65 -2.35 -4.46
N ALA A 108 -9.66 -3.05 -5.01
CA ALA A 108 -8.31 -2.55 -5.08
C ALA A 108 -7.71 -2.74 -6.48
N THR A 109 -6.86 -1.79 -6.87
CA THR A 109 -6.04 -1.82 -8.08
C THR A 109 -4.64 -1.48 -7.66
N LEU A 110 -3.75 -2.47 -7.69
CA LEU A 110 -2.35 -2.35 -7.27
C LEU A 110 -1.47 -2.65 -8.47
N THR A 111 -0.63 -1.70 -8.86
CA THR A 111 0.22 -1.78 -10.05
C THR A 111 1.66 -2.08 -9.66
N TYR A 112 2.29 -2.99 -10.40
CA TYR A 112 3.64 -3.49 -10.12
C TYR A 112 4.51 -3.45 -11.37
N SER A 113 5.81 -3.37 -11.16
CA SER A 113 6.82 -3.65 -12.17
C SER A 113 7.97 -4.42 -11.52
N ASN A 114 8.31 -5.59 -12.07
CA ASN A 114 9.38 -6.45 -11.56
C ASN A 114 9.27 -6.74 -10.04
N GLY A 115 8.05 -6.95 -9.56
CA GLY A 115 7.74 -7.25 -8.17
C GLY A 115 7.77 -6.05 -7.22
N LEU A 116 7.97 -4.83 -7.71
CA LEU A 116 7.89 -3.62 -6.89
C LEU A 116 6.62 -2.82 -7.21
N PRO A 117 5.96 -2.20 -6.21
CA PRO A 117 4.92 -1.21 -6.44
C PRO A 117 5.38 -0.14 -7.45
N ASN A 118 4.64 0.02 -8.54
CA ASN A 118 4.99 0.95 -9.60
C ASN A 118 3.73 1.36 -10.38
N GLY A 119 3.42 2.66 -10.35
CA GLY A 119 2.17 3.22 -10.84
C GLY A 119 1.15 3.48 -9.73
N ILE A 120 -0.09 3.74 -10.12
CA ILE A 120 -1.16 4.13 -9.20
C ILE A 120 -1.68 2.92 -8.43
N TRP A 121 -1.74 3.05 -7.11
CA TRP A 121 -2.44 2.15 -6.21
C TRP A 121 -3.71 2.82 -5.71
N LYS A 122 -4.83 2.10 -5.79
CA LYS A 122 -6.16 2.54 -5.38
C LYS A 122 -6.84 1.46 -4.57
N VAL A 123 -7.40 1.83 -3.43
CA VAL A 123 -8.27 0.98 -2.61
C VAL A 123 -9.52 1.78 -2.27
N SER A 124 -10.68 1.16 -2.36
CA SER A 124 -11.92 1.69 -1.82
C SER A 124 -12.69 0.57 -1.12
N SER A 125 -13.30 0.90 0.02
CA SER A 125 -14.21 0.01 0.71
C SER A 125 -15.43 0.76 1.21
N SER A 126 -16.58 0.11 1.11
CA SER A 126 -17.82 0.58 1.74
C SER A 126 -18.52 -0.59 2.40
N TRP A 127 -19.01 -0.38 3.62
CA TRP A 127 -19.69 -1.41 4.39
C TRP A 127 -20.74 -0.86 5.32
N ARG A 128 -21.59 -1.77 5.77
CA ARG A 128 -22.54 -1.61 6.87
C ARG A 128 -22.68 -2.93 7.60
N THR A 129 -23.14 -2.88 8.83
CA THR A 129 -23.28 -4.05 9.71
C THR A 129 -24.71 -4.16 10.24
N ARG A 130 -25.11 -5.37 10.62
CA ARG A 130 -26.34 -5.63 11.38
C ARG A 130 -26.19 -6.89 12.21
N ASP A 131 -27.09 -7.07 13.16
CA ASP A 131 -27.12 -8.21 14.07
C ASP A 131 -28.14 -9.24 13.60
N TYR A 132 -27.88 -10.51 13.94
CA TYR A 132 -28.82 -11.60 13.77
C TYR A 132 -29.14 -12.19 15.15
N ASN A 133 -30.26 -11.72 15.72
CA ASN A 133 -30.62 -11.96 17.11
C ASN A 133 -31.74 -12.98 17.22
N TYR A 134 -31.65 -13.85 18.21
CA TYR A 134 -32.76 -14.71 18.61
C TYR A 134 -33.65 -13.95 19.59
N ARG A 135 -34.91 -13.67 19.19
CA ARG A 135 -35.90 -12.99 20.03
C ARG A 135 -37.28 -13.56 19.75
N LEU A 136 -38.08 -13.77 20.79
CA LEU A 136 -39.44 -14.32 20.68
C LEU A 136 -39.47 -15.64 19.87
N GLU A 137 -38.56 -16.55 20.24
CA GLU A 137 -38.41 -17.88 19.65
C GLU A 137 -38.05 -17.93 18.15
N LYS A 138 -37.70 -16.79 17.54
CA LYS A 138 -37.28 -16.70 16.14
C LYS A 138 -36.02 -15.87 15.97
N TYR A 139 -35.23 -16.22 14.95
CA TYR A 139 -34.12 -15.38 14.53
C TYR A 139 -34.60 -14.21 13.68
N THR A 140 -34.12 -13.02 14.01
CA THR A 140 -34.50 -11.77 13.32
C THR A 140 -33.28 -10.90 13.07
N TRP A 141 -33.30 -10.21 11.94
CA TRP A 141 -32.29 -9.23 11.59
C TRP A 141 -32.59 -7.89 12.25
N SER A 142 -31.58 -7.25 12.82
CA SER A 142 -31.69 -5.83 13.18
C SER A 142 -31.59 -4.95 11.93
N LYS A 143 -31.86 -3.64 12.11
CA LYS A 143 -31.61 -2.64 11.07
C LYS A 143 -30.10 -2.57 10.79
N TYR A 144 -29.75 -2.24 9.56
CA TYR A 144 -28.36 -1.91 9.25
C TYR A 144 -27.91 -0.64 9.97
N SER A 145 -26.64 -0.60 10.34
CA SER A 145 -25.93 0.64 10.64
C SER A 145 -25.78 1.51 9.40
N ASP A 146 -25.39 2.76 9.62
CA ASP A 146 -25.03 3.68 8.54
C ASP A 146 -23.84 3.16 7.74
N TYR A 147 -23.77 3.58 6.47
CA TYR A 147 -22.64 3.22 5.62
C TYR A 147 -21.36 3.88 6.11
N SER A 148 -20.33 3.05 6.30
CA SER A 148 -18.95 3.48 6.45
C SER A 148 -18.23 3.37 5.12
N THR A 149 -17.27 4.26 4.88
CA THR A 149 -16.45 4.27 3.66
C THR A 149 -15.02 4.61 3.98
N GLU A 150 -14.09 3.90 3.36
CA GLU A 150 -12.67 4.27 3.37
C GLU A 150 -12.13 4.23 1.95
N TYR A 151 -11.12 5.05 1.65
CA TYR A 151 -10.39 4.94 0.40
C TYR A 151 -8.95 5.42 0.57
N ALA A 152 -8.07 4.95 -0.30
CA ALA A 152 -6.73 5.49 -0.46
C ALA A 152 -6.32 5.42 -1.93
N GLU A 153 -5.60 6.45 -2.38
CA GLU A 153 -4.98 6.52 -3.69
C GLU A 153 -3.61 7.18 -3.55
N THR A 154 -2.59 6.51 -4.08
CA THR A 154 -1.22 7.00 -4.09
C THR A 154 -0.50 6.46 -5.33
N ASN A 155 0.50 7.18 -5.82
CA ASN A 155 1.33 6.68 -6.93
C ASN A 155 2.65 6.14 -6.39
N PHE A 156 3.11 5.01 -6.91
CA PHE A 156 4.40 4.44 -6.56
C PHE A 156 5.40 4.55 -7.72
N LYS A 157 6.68 4.68 -7.36
CA LYS A 157 7.80 4.51 -8.26
C LYS A 157 8.83 3.63 -7.57
N ASN A 158 9.00 2.39 -8.06
CA ASN A 158 9.94 1.41 -7.51
C ASN A 158 9.80 1.20 -5.99
N GLY A 159 8.57 1.01 -5.51
CA GLY A 159 8.28 0.76 -4.10
C GLY A 159 8.19 2.00 -3.20
N ILE A 160 8.43 3.19 -3.75
CA ILE A 160 8.35 4.47 -3.02
C ILE A 160 7.09 5.22 -3.46
N ALA A 161 6.24 5.63 -2.52
CA ALA A 161 5.09 6.46 -2.79
C ALA A 161 5.54 7.87 -3.19
N THR A 162 4.89 8.47 -4.19
CA THR A 162 5.29 9.72 -4.85
C THR A 162 4.07 10.47 -5.36
N GLY A 163 4.22 11.77 -5.60
CA GLY A 163 3.16 12.59 -6.18
C GLY A 163 1.98 12.78 -5.23
N LYS A 164 0.79 13.00 -5.79
CA LYS A 164 -0.41 13.27 -5.00
C LYS A 164 -0.93 11.99 -4.34
N THR A 165 -1.07 12.04 -3.03
CA THR A 165 -1.74 11.03 -2.21
C THR A 165 -3.05 11.59 -1.68
N LYS A 166 -4.09 10.77 -1.63
CA LYS A 166 -5.36 11.08 -0.98
C LYS A 166 -5.91 9.85 -0.27
N PHE A 167 -6.51 10.04 0.88
CA PHE A 167 -7.17 8.95 1.59
C PHE A 167 -8.26 9.49 2.52
N LYS A 168 -9.10 8.59 3.00
CA LYS A 168 -10.14 8.86 3.98
C LYS A 168 -10.34 7.60 4.81
N ASN A 169 -10.23 7.71 6.13
CA ASN A 169 -10.63 6.65 7.05
C ASN A 169 -12.16 6.63 7.21
N ALA A 170 -12.71 5.51 7.69
CA ALA A 170 -14.15 5.41 7.97
C ALA A 170 -14.64 6.36 9.06
N GLU A 171 -13.77 6.69 10.02
CA GLU A 171 -14.07 7.61 11.13
C GLU A 171 -13.97 9.08 10.72
N ASP A 172 -13.15 9.38 9.71
CA ASP A 172 -12.92 10.74 9.24
C ASP A 172 -14.00 11.17 8.26
N LYS A 173 -14.69 12.27 8.57
CA LYS A 173 -15.67 12.86 7.64
C LYS A 173 -14.98 13.53 6.45
N GLU A 174 -13.86 14.19 6.68
CA GLU A 174 -13.06 14.88 5.67
C GLU A 174 -11.92 13.98 5.18
N GLY A 175 -11.68 13.96 3.86
CA GLY A 175 -10.54 13.24 3.31
C GLY A 175 -9.25 14.04 3.44
N VAL A 176 -8.13 13.34 3.56
CA VAL A 176 -6.79 13.93 3.60
C VAL A 176 -6.17 13.88 2.21
N SER A 177 -5.46 14.94 1.79
CA SER A 177 -4.65 14.92 0.58
C SER A 177 -3.35 15.69 0.76
N PHE A 178 -2.26 15.11 0.26
CA PHE A 178 -0.94 15.72 0.25
C PHE A 178 -0.11 15.28 -0.95
N THR A 179 1.07 15.86 -1.09
CA THR A 179 2.03 15.59 -2.17
C THR A 179 3.34 15.08 -1.59
N LEU A 180 3.87 14.04 -2.25
CA LEU A 180 5.15 13.42 -1.98
C LEU A 180 6.16 13.74 -3.09
N SER A 181 7.41 13.98 -2.72
CA SER A 181 8.54 14.07 -3.65
C SER A 181 8.82 12.70 -4.31
N PRO A 182 9.66 12.63 -5.35
CA PRO A 182 10.09 11.37 -5.95
C PRO A 182 10.75 10.38 -4.97
N GLU A 183 11.32 10.87 -3.87
CA GLU A 183 11.96 10.08 -2.81
C GLU A 183 11.00 9.72 -1.67
N GLY A 184 9.73 10.12 -1.79
CA GLY A 184 8.65 9.83 -0.84
C GLY A 184 8.54 10.80 0.33
N PHE A 185 9.11 12.00 0.21
CA PHE A 185 9.00 13.03 1.25
C PHE A 185 7.77 13.90 1.09
N MET A 186 7.04 14.19 2.16
CA MET A 186 5.97 15.20 2.11
C MET A 186 6.54 16.58 1.77
N VAL A 187 5.93 17.30 0.84
CA VAL A 187 6.37 18.65 0.42
C VAL A 187 5.17 19.59 0.30
N GLY A 188 5.33 20.87 0.62
CA GLY A 188 4.28 21.87 0.44
C GLY A 188 3.52 22.24 1.72
N LYS A 189 2.40 22.95 1.56
CA LYS A 189 1.59 23.54 2.64
C LYS A 189 0.26 22.83 2.75
N TYR A 190 -0.13 22.49 3.98
CA TYR A 190 -1.33 21.71 4.25
C TYR A 190 -2.12 22.25 5.42
N LEU A 191 -3.43 22.20 5.28
CA LEU A 191 -4.37 22.42 6.37
C LEU A 191 -5.16 21.11 6.57
N PHE A 192 -4.84 20.39 7.63
CA PHE A 192 -5.55 19.18 8.01
C PHE A 192 -6.49 19.44 9.18
N LYS A 193 -7.54 18.64 9.26
CA LYS A 193 -8.49 18.66 10.37
C LYS A 193 -8.73 17.24 10.79
N ASP A 194 -8.64 16.97 12.09
CA ASP A 194 -9.11 15.71 12.67
C ASP A 194 -10.41 15.96 13.47
N THR A 195 -10.71 15.18 14.49
CA THR A 195 -11.90 15.41 15.33
C THR A 195 -11.77 16.63 16.24
N TYR A 196 -10.56 16.97 16.69
CA TYR A 196 -10.33 17.94 17.78
C TYR A 196 -9.61 19.20 17.30
N ASP A 197 -8.72 19.06 16.34
CA ASP A 197 -7.73 20.08 16.00
C ASP A 197 -7.73 20.42 14.51
N ILE A 198 -7.05 21.52 14.21
CA ILE A 198 -6.71 21.98 12.87
C ILE A 198 -5.18 22.15 12.82
N PHE A 199 -4.54 21.46 11.87
CA PHE A 199 -3.09 21.44 11.69
C PHE A 199 -2.71 22.23 10.44
N ASP A 200 -2.02 23.35 10.60
CA ASP A 200 -1.37 24.10 9.52
C ASP A 200 0.12 23.72 9.49
N LEU A 201 0.47 22.91 8.49
CA LEU A 201 1.79 22.30 8.32
C LEU A 201 2.45 22.82 7.04
N GLU A 202 3.74 23.12 7.11
CA GLU A 202 4.56 23.46 5.94
C GLU A 202 5.81 22.60 5.88
N PHE A 203 5.99 21.93 4.75
CA PHE A 203 7.17 21.16 4.43
C PHE A 203 7.93 21.83 3.29
N ASN A 204 9.25 21.91 3.42
CA ASN A 204 10.11 22.39 2.32
C ASN A 204 10.25 21.31 1.23
N SER A 205 10.98 21.64 0.14
CA SER A 205 11.21 20.74 -0.99
C SER A 205 12.00 19.46 -0.66
N GLN A 206 12.64 19.41 0.51
CA GLN A 206 13.46 18.29 0.96
C GLN A 206 12.71 17.41 1.98
N GLY A 207 11.47 17.74 2.33
CA GLY A 207 10.70 16.98 3.30
C GLY A 207 10.87 17.40 4.75
N ILE A 208 11.49 18.55 5.01
CA ILE A 208 11.66 19.07 6.37
C ILE A 208 10.41 19.86 6.76
N LEU A 209 9.80 19.51 7.89
CA LEU A 209 8.69 20.25 8.50
C LEU A 209 9.24 21.57 9.07
N VAL A 210 8.92 22.68 8.42
CA VAL A 210 9.41 24.02 8.78
C VAL A 210 8.39 24.84 9.57
N LYS A 211 7.12 24.45 9.53
CA LYS A 211 6.03 25.12 10.26
C LYS A 211 5.03 24.10 10.76
N THR A 212 4.66 24.24 12.03
CA THR A 212 3.53 23.55 12.66
C THR A 212 2.73 24.58 13.43
N ILE A 213 1.45 24.73 13.12
CA ILE A 213 0.50 25.46 13.96
C ILE A 213 -0.68 24.54 14.22
N ILE A 214 -0.97 24.30 15.50
CA ILE A 214 -2.13 23.52 15.95
C ILE A 214 -3.16 24.48 16.51
N ARG A 215 -4.41 24.33 16.08
CA ARG A 215 -5.54 25.12 16.56
C ARG A 215 -6.66 24.22 17.03
N ASP A 216 -7.41 24.67 18.02
CA ASP A 216 -8.70 24.07 18.36
C ASP A 216 -9.71 24.26 17.21
N LYS A 217 -10.90 23.64 17.31
CA LYS A 217 -11.99 23.84 16.34
C LYS A 217 -12.55 25.26 16.26
N SER A 218 -12.31 26.09 17.28
CA SER A 218 -12.71 27.51 17.28
C SER A 218 -11.70 28.39 16.53
N GLY A 219 -10.53 27.84 16.16
CA GLY A 219 -9.45 28.52 15.46
C GLY A 219 -8.38 29.14 16.37
N ASN A 220 -8.47 28.96 17.69
CA ASN A 220 -7.49 29.47 18.64
C ASN A 220 -6.17 28.72 18.50
N VAL A 221 -5.03 29.41 18.54
CA VAL A 221 -3.72 28.75 18.50
C VAL A 221 -3.44 28.08 19.83
N GLU A 222 -3.29 26.76 19.82
CA GLU A 222 -2.85 26.00 21.00
C GLU A 222 -1.34 25.86 21.03
N SER A 223 -0.72 25.59 19.88
CA SER A 223 0.73 25.49 19.77
C SER A 223 1.24 25.97 18.41
N LYS A 224 2.49 26.44 18.41
CA LYS A 224 3.20 26.82 17.19
C LYS A 224 4.68 26.46 17.30
N ASN A 225 5.22 25.90 16.24
CA ASN A 225 6.64 25.60 16.11
C ASN A 225 7.12 25.98 14.71
N PHE A 226 8.29 26.60 14.62
CA PHE A 226 8.91 27.01 13.37
C PHE A 226 10.37 26.57 13.39
N ALA A 227 10.79 25.82 12.37
CA ALA A 227 12.19 25.48 12.21
C ALA A 227 12.97 26.74 11.78
N ASN A 228 14.00 27.10 12.54
CA ASN A 228 14.89 28.18 12.13
C ASN A 228 15.89 27.70 11.05
N VAL A 229 16.63 28.63 10.46
CA VAL A 229 17.59 28.33 9.38
C VAL A 229 18.63 27.29 9.80
N GLU A 230 19.12 27.38 11.05
CA GLU A 230 20.09 26.46 11.62
C GLU A 230 19.54 25.02 11.71
N MET A 231 18.30 24.85 12.20
CA MET A 231 17.63 23.55 12.27
C MET A 231 17.46 22.92 10.88
N VAL A 232 17.09 23.72 9.89
CA VAL A 232 16.95 23.25 8.51
C VAL A 232 18.31 22.81 7.95
N GLU A 233 19.38 23.55 8.22
CA GLU A 233 20.72 23.19 7.78
C GLU A 233 21.22 21.90 8.46
N ILE A 234 20.95 21.72 9.76
CA ILE A 234 21.28 20.49 10.49
C ILE A 234 20.54 19.29 9.92
N ALA A 235 19.23 19.41 9.64
CA ALA A 235 18.50 18.36 8.95
C ALA A 235 19.09 18.03 7.59
N ASN A 236 19.47 19.03 6.81
CA ASN A 236 20.11 18.84 5.51
C ASN A 236 21.45 18.11 5.62
N GLN A 237 22.29 18.44 6.60
CA GLN A 237 23.54 17.74 6.84
C GLN A 237 23.30 16.29 7.24
N TYR A 238 22.31 16.03 8.09
CA TYR A 238 21.94 14.68 8.52
C TYR A 238 21.43 13.83 7.35
N MET A 239 20.52 14.38 6.54
CA MET A 239 20.00 13.72 5.32
C MET A 239 21.11 13.36 4.33
N ARG A 240 22.15 14.20 4.23
CA ARG A 240 23.34 13.97 3.39
C ARG A 240 24.39 13.08 4.06
N LYS A 241 24.10 12.50 5.23
CA LYS A 241 25.02 11.68 6.04
C LYS A 241 26.33 12.40 6.39
N LYS A 242 26.32 13.73 6.47
CA LYS A 242 27.48 14.54 6.89
C LYS A 242 27.61 14.61 8.40
N ILE A 243 26.50 14.44 9.11
CA ILE A 243 26.44 14.34 10.56
C ILE A 243 25.65 13.09 10.94
N THR A 244 25.92 12.57 12.13
CA THR A 244 25.36 11.33 12.67
C THR A 244 24.38 11.61 13.80
N ASN A 245 23.66 10.57 14.27
CA ASN A 245 22.83 10.68 15.47
C ASN A 245 23.62 11.12 16.71
N LYS A 246 24.91 10.75 16.81
CA LYS A 246 25.77 11.18 17.92
C LYS A 246 25.99 12.70 17.89
N ASP A 247 26.19 13.25 16.70
CA ASP A 247 26.37 14.69 16.51
C ASP A 247 25.09 15.46 16.86
N LEU A 248 23.93 14.94 16.46
CA LEU A 248 22.62 15.50 16.82
C LEU A 248 22.41 15.51 18.34
N LEU A 249 22.70 14.40 19.02
CA LEU A 249 22.59 14.30 20.49
C LEU A 249 23.50 15.30 21.20
N SER A 250 24.74 15.49 20.71
CA SER A 250 25.67 16.47 21.29
C SER A 250 25.18 17.91 21.17
N GLN A 251 24.37 18.19 20.14
CA GLN A 251 23.75 19.49 19.90
C GLN A 251 22.37 19.63 20.56
N LYS A 252 21.93 18.62 21.33
CA LYS A 252 20.58 18.54 21.90
C LYS A 252 19.49 18.70 20.83
N ILE A 253 19.68 18.05 19.69
CA ILE A 253 18.74 18.04 18.58
C ILE A 253 18.27 16.62 18.34
N LYS A 254 16.97 16.51 18.06
CA LYS A 254 16.34 15.27 17.61
C LYS A 254 15.76 15.49 16.22
N ILE A 255 16.03 14.56 15.33
CA ILE A 255 15.39 14.47 14.02
C ILE A 255 14.44 13.28 14.05
N ASP A 256 13.15 13.57 14.05
CA ASP A 256 12.11 12.55 14.02
C ASP A 256 11.66 12.31 12.57
N THR A 257 11.77 11.06 12.12
CA THR A 257 11.25 10.60 10.82
C THR A 257 9.85 9.97 10.92
N VAL A 258 9.39 9.74 12.14
CA VAL A 258 8.09 9.19 12.50
C VAL A 258 7.57 10.05 13.66
N ASN A 259 6.89 11.16 13.36
CA ASN A 259 6.26 11.94 14.41
C ASN A 259 4.96 11.26 14.85
N ASN A 260 4.90 10.80 16.09
CA ASN A 260 3.71 10.22 16.71
C ASN A 260 2.50 11.19 16.70
N GLY A 261 2.73 12.50 16.67
CA GLY A 261 1.68 13.52 16.60
C GLY A 261 1.07 13.73 15.20
N LEU A 262 1.60 13.07 14.17
CA LEU A 262 1.06 13.09 12.80
C LEU A 262 0.59 11.70 12.36
N SER A 263 0.16 10.87 13.31
CA SER A 263 -0.37 9.52 13.06
C SER A 263 -1.65 9.54 12.22
N PHE A 264 -2.43 10.62 12.26
CA PHE A 264 -3.60 10.81 11.39
C PHE A 264 -3.24 10.86 9.89
N LEU A 265 -1.96 11.03 9.55
CA LEU A 265 -1.44 10.95 8.17
C LEU A 265 -0.98 9.51 7.80
N ASP A 266 -1.26 8.51 8.64
CA ASP A 266 -0.98 7.11 8.33
C ASP A 266 -2.15 6.49 7.56
N TYR A 267 -1.86 6.07 6.34
CA TYR A 267 -2.83 5.47 5.43
C TYR A 267 -2.40 4.06 4.98
N ASN A 268 -1.30 3.55 5.56
CA ASN A 268 -0.67 2.29 5.14
C ASN A 268 -1.64 1.12 5.37
N TYR A 269 -2.35 1.15 6.50
CA TYR A 269 -3.32 0.13 6.90
C TYR A 269 -4.42 -0.12 5.84
N ILE A 270 -4.72 0.88 5.00
CA ILE A 270 -5.71 0.75 3.92
C ILE A 270 -5.16 -0.18 2.80
N PHE A 271 -3.86 -0.09 2.51
CA PHE A 271 -3.16 -0.90 1.50
C PHE A 271 -2.62 -2.23 2.05
N GLU A 272 -2.50 -2.37 3.37
CA GLU A 272 -1.84 -3.50 4.04
C GLU A 272 -2.80 -4.53 4.64
N LYS A 273 -4.03 -4.58 4.12
CA LYS A 273 -4.98 -5.63 4.50
C LYS A 273 -4.45 -6.97 4.04
N ASP A 274 -4.59 -8.01 4.86
CA ASP A 274 -4.07 -9.36 4.60
C ASP A 274 -4.41 -9.86 3.19
N ILE A 275 -5.63 -9.60 2.74
CA ILE A 275 -6.12 -10.00 1.42
C ILE A 275 -5.39 -9.34 0.23
N PHE A 276 -4.73 -8.21 0.44
CA PHE A 276 -3.89 -7.54 -0.56
C PHE A 276 -2.44 -8.01 -0.49
N LEU A 277 -1.98 -8.33 0.71
CA LEU A 277 -0.63 -8.84 0.95
C LEU A 277 -0.50 -10.26 0.40
N PHE A 278 -1.42 -11.15 0.80
CA PHE A 278 -1.54 -12.56 0.43
C PHE A 278 -0.17 -13.18 0.13
N ARG A 279 0.60 -13.38 1.21
CA ARG A 279 2.06 -13.61 1.16
C ARG A 279 2.39 -14.89 0.39
N GLU A 280 1.52 -15.87 0.48
CA GLU A 280 1.59 -17.19 -0.16
C GLU A 280 1.50 -17.11 -1.69
N ILE A 281 0.88 -16.04 -2.23
CA ILE A 281 0.89 -15.78 -3.67
C ILE A 281 2.30 -15.36 -4.14
N GLY A 282 3.07 -14.69 -3.29
CA GLY A 282 4.43 -14.25 -3.56
C GLY A 282 4.58 -13.19 -4.65
N GLY A 283 5.82 -12.99 -5.08
CA GLY A 283 6.22 -12.12 -6.20
C GLY A 283 6.20 -10.62 -5.92
N ASP A 284 5.89 -10.21 -4.69
CA ASP A 284 6.05 -8.82 -4.23
C ASP A 284 7.35 -8.70 -3.42
N LYS A 285 8.34 -7.99 -3.94
CA LYS A 285 9.65 -7.80 -3.32
C LYS A 285 9.62 -6.92 -2.07
N THR A 286 8.51 -6.26 -1.80
CA THR A 286 8.34 -5.40 -0.63
C THR A 286 7.67 -6.13 0.55
N ILE A 287 7.27 -7.38 0.35
CA ILE A 287 6.71 -8.26 1.37
C ILE A 287 7.70 -9.42 1.54
N SER A 288 8.17 -9.63 2.76
CA SER A 288 8.89 -10.87 3.08
C SER A 288 7.90 -12.03 3.23
N GLU A 289 8.16 -13.15 2.56
CA GLU A 289 7.35 -14.38 2.69
C GLU A 289 7.42 -14.96 4.12
N TYR A 290 8.47 -14.62 4.89
CA TYR A 290 8.76 -15.20 6.20
C TYR A 290 8.76 -14.21 7.37
N SER A 291 8.44 -12.93 7.15
CA SER A 291 8.43 -11.94 8.23
C SER A 291 7.33 -10.92 8.05
N SER A 292 6.73 -10.45 9.14
CA SER A 292 5.73 -9.37 9.11
C SER A 292 6.25 -8.05 8.52
N ARG A 293 7.57 -7.90 8.35
CA ARG A 293 8.22 -6.72 7.78
C ARG A 293 7.74 -6.41 6.37
N LEU A 294 7.41 -5.14 6.17
CA LEU A 294 7.07 -4.54 4.88
C LEU A 294 8.12 -3.46 4.59
N ASP A 295 8.77 -3.53 3.43
CA ASP A 295 9.82 -2.58 3.02
C ASP A 295 9.25 -1.43 2.15
N ARG A 296 7.93 -1.30 2.08
CA ARG A 296 7.25 -0.23 1.34
C ARG A 296 7.40 1.11 2.05
N VAL A 297 7.54 2.16 1.25
CA VAL A 297 7.68 3.52 1.76
C VAL A 297 6.47 4.33 1.32
N TYR A 298 5.52 4.53 2.23
CA TYR A 298 4.30 5.28 1.94
C TYR A 298 4.44 6.78 2.18
N LYS A 299 5.35 7.18 3.07
CA LYS A 299 5.56 8.58 3.45
C LYS A 299 6.85 8.71 4.24
N ARG A 300 7.53 9.84 4.07
CA ARG A 300 8.65 10.28 4.90
C ARG A 300 8.53 11.79 5.13
N PHE A 301 9.09 12.26 6.23
CA PHE A 301 9.39 13.66 6.47
C PHE A 301 10.43 13.74 7.59
N PHE A 302 11.01 14.90 7.81
CA PHE A 302 11.91 15.18 8.91
C PHE A 302 11.34 16.29 9.76
N GLU A 303 11.23 16.04 11.06
CA GLU A 303 10.93 17.07 12.03
C GLU A 303 12.16 17.30 12.91
N VAL A 304 12.61 18.56 13.00
CA VAL A 304 13.75 18.95 13.82
C VAL A 304 13.25 19.58 15.10
N LYS A 305 13.64 19.02 16.25
CA LYS A 305 13.26 19.50 17.58
C LYS A 305 14.51 19.70 18.44
N LYS A 306 14.50 20.72 19.30
CA LYS A 306 15.45 20.80 20.42
C LYS A 306 15.01 19.79 21.49
N SER A 307 15.92 18.94 21.93
CA SER A 307 15.72 18.07 23.09
C SER A 307 16.07 18.84 24.36
N TYR A 308 15.17 18.83 25.34
CA TYR A 308 15.43 19.36 26.68
C TYR A 308 16.25 18.36 27.50
#